data_AF-A0A2V0P5H3-F1
#
_entry.id   AF-A0A2V0P5H3-F1
#
_cell.length_a   1.000
_cell.length_b   1.000
_cell.length_c   1.000
_cell.angle_alpha   90.00
_cell.angle_beta   90.00
_cell.angle_gamma   90.00
#
_symmetry.space_group_name_H-M   'P 1'
#
loop_
_entity.id
_entity.type
_entity.pdbx_description
1 polymer ?
#
loop_
_entity_poly.entity_id
_entity_poly.type
_entity_poly.pdbx_seq_one_letter_code
_entity_poly.pdbx_strand_id
1 'polypeptide(L)'
;MTRAQWLALLFGILLVAAPLVRAEEDEYEDDEEEAASSGSPDEKDVLVVTKDLFDSKVKKSKFALVEFYAPWCGHCQKLVPEYAKAATALKAYDETIIIGKVDATKETDLAQKHEVSGYPTIKWFVDGEVAMDYNGPRDA
;
A
#
# COMPACT_ATOMS: atom_id res chain seq x y z
N MET A 1 48.90 -57.32 9.63
CA MET A 1 49.48 -56.08 9.06
C MET A 1 48.82 -54.91 9.78
N THR A 2 49.67 -54.05 10.35
CA THR A 2 49.51 -52.95 11.33
C THR A 2 48.18 -52.18 11.30
N ARG A 3 47.33 -52.16 12.35
CA ARG A 3 47.44 -51.41 13.63
C ARG A 3 47.83 -49.94 13.47
N ALA A 4 46.85 -49.05 13.46
CA ALA A 4 47.02 -47.65 13.81
C ALA A 4 46.04 -47.31 14.94
N GLN A 5 46.60 -47.21 16.13
CA GLN A 5 45.98 -46.72 17.35
C GLN A 5 46.81 -45.51 17.80
N TRP A 6 46.27 -44.71 18.72
CA TRP A 6 46.94 -43.66 19.51
C TRP A 6 47.11 -42.32 18.77
N LEU A 7 46.95 -41.14 19.37
CA LEU A 7 46.44 -40.67 20.65
C LEU A 7 46.37 -39.14 20.50
N ALA A 8 45.41 -38.50 21.17
CA ALA A 8 45.34 -37.06 21.33
C ALA A 8 46.48 -36.51 22.21
N LEU A 9 47.04 -35.34 21.87
CA LEU A 9 47.76 -34.37 22.72
C LEU A 9 47.78 -33.02 21.98
N LEU A 10 46.89 -32.06 22.27
CA LEU A 10 47.01 -30.99 23.29
C LEU A 10 48.32 -30.18 23.22
N PHE A 11 48.23 -28.94 22.72
CA PHE A 11 48.91 -27.70 23.14
C PHE A 11 48.51 -26.64 22.08
N GLY A 12 47.52 -25.78 22.29
CA GLY A 12 47.56 -24.70 23.27
C GLY A 12 48.16 -23.45 22.62
N ILE A 13 47.43 -22.79 21.73
CA ILE A 13 47.74 -21.42 21.27
C ILE A 13 46.49 -20.55 21.40
N LEU A 14 46.45 -19.90 22.55
CA LEU A 14 46.15 -18.49 22.79
C LEU A 14 44.91 -17.87 22.11
N LEU A 15 43.87 -17.72 22.94
CA LEU A 15 42.83 -16.69 22.85
C LEU A 15 43.44 -15.30 22.63
N VAL A 16 43.09 -14.66 21.50
CA VAL A 16 42.97 -13.21 21.43
C VAL A 16 41.52 -12.90 21.06
N ALA A 17 40.89 -12.12 21.93
CA ALA A 17 39.48 -11.81 21.92
C ALA A 17 39.12 -10.66 20.96
N ALA A 18 37.85 -10.72 20.54
CA ALA A 18 36.94 -9.66 20.09
C ALA A 18 36.78 -9.43 18.56
N PRO A 19 35.56 -9.09 18.09
CA PRO A 19 34.26 -9.63 18.52
C PRO A 19 33.30 -9.94 17.34
N LEU A 20 32.28 -10.77 17.63
CA LEU A 20 30.91 -10.73 17.09
C LEU A 20 30.73 -10.47 15.58
N VAL A 21 30.34 -11.51 14.83
CA VAL A 21 28.95 -11.61 14.32
C VAL A 21 28.61 -13.09 14.17
N ARG A 22 27.51 -13.43 14.83
CA ARG A 22 26.79 -14.70 14.85
C ARG A 22 25.51 -14.48 14.06
N ALA A 23 25.17 -15.44 13.19
CA ALA A 23 23.83 -15.91 12.84
C ALA A 23 23.68 -16.14 11.33
N GLU A 24 23.41 -17.40 11.00
CA GLU A 24 22.77 -17.91 9.79
C GLU A 24 21.32 -17.40 9.68
N GLU A 25 20.79 -17.50 8.45
CA GLU A 25 19.38 -17.39 8.04
C GLU A 25 18.84 -15.95 8.22
N ASP A 26 18.47 -15.23 7.16
CA ASP A 26 17.29 -15.52 6.35
C ASP A 26 17.50 -15.05 4.90
N GLU A 27 17.29 -15.93 3.92
CA GLU A 27 16.93 -15.53 2.56
C GLU A 27 15.54 -14.89 2.64
N TYR A 28 15.49 -13.56 2.53
CA TYR A 28 14.24 -12.83 2.34
C TYR A 28 14.06 -12.61 0.84
N GLU A 29 13.41 -13.56 0.18
CA GLU A 29 12.77 -13.34 -1.12
C GLU A 29 11.60 -12.37 -0.90
N ASP A 30 11.83 -11.08 -1.18
CA ASP A 30 10.77 -10.07 -1.25
C ASP A 30 10.41 -9.88 -2.73
N ASP A 31 9.66 -10.84 -3.27
CA ASP A 31 8.89 -10.68 -4.49
C ASP A 31 7.58 -9.97 -4.15
N GLU A 32 7.55 -8.64 -4.02
CA GLU A 32 6.29 -7.89 -4.14
C GLU A 32 6.47 -6.58 -4.94
N GLU A 33 6.22 -6.73 -6.24
CA GLU A 33 5.59 -5.77 -7.15
C GLU A 33 5.82 -4.27 -6.87
N GLU A 34 6.88 -3.77 -7.48
CA GLU A 34 7.05 -2.38 -7.90
C GLU A 34 5.88 -1.92 -8.81
N ALA A 35 4.80 -1.45 -8.18
CA ALA A 35 3.74 -0.69 -8.84
C ALA A 35 3.52 0.64 -8.10
N ALA A 36 4.36 1.63 -8.43
CA ALA A 36 4.08 3.07 -8.32
C ALA A 36 3.68 3.58 -6.92
N SER A 37 4.62 3.46 -5.98
CA SER A 37 4.64 4.23 -4.73
C SER A 37 4.51 5.73 -4.99
N SER A 38 3.31 6.24 -4.79
CA SER A 38 2.98 7.66 -4.59
C SER A 38 2.09 7.83 -3.36
N GLY A 39 2.25 6.94 -2.38
CA GLY A 39 1.59 7.01 -1.09
C GLY A 39 2.58 7.51 -0.05
N SER A 40 2.21 8.57 0.68
CA SER A 40 2.89 8.89 1.94
C SER A 40 2.68 7.71 2.91
N PRO A 41 3.57 7.47 3.91
CA PRO A 41 3.42 6.35 4.85
C PRO A 41 2.07 6.34 5.59
N ASP A 42 1.41 7.49 5.68
CA ASP A 42 0.10 7.65 6.29
C ASP A 42 -1.06 7.08 5.44
N GLU A 43 -0.88 6.86 4.13
CA GLU A 43 -1.93 6.42 3.19
C GLU A 43 -2.00 4.90 3.01
N LYS A 44 -1.47 4.10 3.95
CA LYS A 44 -1.36 2.63 3.83
C LYS A 44 -2.68 1.90 3.57
N ASP A 45 -3.81 2.48 3.98
CA ASP A 45 -5.16 1.90 3.80
C ASP A 45 -5.90 2.50 2.58
N VAL A 46 -5.27 3.41 1.83
CA VAL A 46 -5.82 4.02 0.62
C VAL A 46 -5.26 3.30 -0.62
N LEU A 47 -6.13 2.66 -1.38
CA LEU A 47 -5.75 1.96 -2.60
C LEU A 47 -5.43 2.97 -3.72
N VAL A 48 -4.25 2.86 -4.34
CA VAL A 48 -3.97 3.56 -5.60
C VAL A 48 -4.70 2.84 -6.72
N VAL A 49 -5.69 3.49 -7.31
CA VAL A 49 -6.57 2.89 -8.31
C VAL A 49 -6.12 3.33 -9.70
N THR A 50 -5.59 2.38 -10.46
CA THR A 50 -5.38 2.47 -11.92
C THR A 50 -6.62 1.96 -12.66
N LYS A 51 -6.68 2.12 -13.99
CA LYS A 51 -7.76 1.57 -14.81
C LYS A 51 -8.02 0.07 -14.57
N ASP A 52 -6.95 -0.72 -14.50
CA ASP A 52 -7.06 -2.18 -14.32
C ASP A 52 -7.53 -2.56 -12.91
N LEU A 53 -7.06 -1.83 -11.89
CA LEU A 53 -7.52 -2.01 -10.52
C LEU A 53 -8.96 -1.53 -10.32
N PHE A 54 -9.37 -0.48 -11.04
CA PHE A 54 -10.75 -0.03 -11.03
C PHE A 54 -11.69 -1.14 -11.50
N ASP A 55 -11.36 -1.76 -12.64
CA ASP A 55 -12.19 -2.81 -13.24
C ASP A 55 -12.17 -4.12 -12.44
N SER A 56 -11.06 -4.44 -11.79
CA SER A 56 -10.90 -5.68 -11.03
C SER A 56 -11.34 -5.59 -9.57
N LYS A 57 -11.23 -4.42 -8.93
CA LYS A 57 -11.54 -4.20 -7.52
C LYS A 57 -12.79 -3.34 -7.33
N VAL A 58 -12.79 -2.10 -7.84
CA VAL A 58 -13.89 -1.14 -7.59
C VAL A 58 -15.21 -1.63 -8.18
N LYS A 59 -15.22 -2.06 -9.44
CA LYS A 59 -16.43 -2.60 -10.10
C LYS A 59 -17.00 -3.88 -9.46
N LYS A 60 -16.18 -4.63 -8.72
CA LYS A 60 -16.59 -5.87 -8.06
C LYS A 60 -16.86 -5.68 -6.56
N SER A 61 -16.63 -4.48 -6.05
CA SER A 61 -16.87 -4.16 -4.65
C SER A 61 -18.33 -3.84 -4.40
N LYS A 62 -18.80 -4.18 -3.20
CA LYS A 62 -20.13 -3.76 -2.74
C LYS A 62 -20.16 -2.26 -2.46
N PHE A 63 -19.09 -1.75 -1.87
CA PHE A 63 -18.95 -0.34 -1.51
C PHE A 63 -17.53 0.13 -1.82
N ALA A 64 -17.43 1.27 -2.50
CA ALA A 64 -16.16 1.97 -2.65
C ALA A 64 -16.32 3.48 -2.58
N LEU A 65 -15.39 4.15 -1.90
CA LEU A 65 -15.20 5.59 -1.98
C LEU A 65 -13.93 5.84 -2.79
N VAL A 66 -14.05 6.60 -3.89
CA VAL A 66 -12.90 6.89 -4.75
C VAL A 66 -12.72 8.38 -4.89
N GLU A 67 -11.54 8.88 -4.51
CA GLU A 67 -11.10 10.25 -4.78
C GLU A 67 -10.44 10.34 -6.15
N PHE A 68 -10.93 11.23 -7.01
CA PHE A 68 -10.25 11.67 -8.21
C PHE A 68 -9.49 12.96 -7.91
N TYR A 69 -8.16 12.89 -7.98
CA TYR A 69 -7.27 13.96 -7.57
C TYR A 69 -6.29 14.36 -8.69
N ALA A 70 -5.63 15.49 -8.49
CA ALA A 70 -4.46 15.90 -9.24
C ALA A 70 -3.30 16.24 -8.29
N PRO A 71 -2.06 15.85 -8.59
CA PRO A 71 -0.94 15.98 -7.67
C PRO A 71 -0.58 17.44 -7.33
N TRP A 72 -0.89 18.37 -8.24
CA TRP A 72 -0.66 19.81 -8.08
C TRP A 72 -1.84 20.54 -7.41
N CYS A 73 -2.93 19.85 -7.08
CA CYS A 73 -4.10 20.47 -6.47
C CYS A 73 -3.92 20.64 -4.96
N GLY A 74 -3.81 21.89 -4.50
CA GLY A 74 -3.67 22.19 -3.07
C GLY A 74 -4.84 21.73 -2.20
N HIS A 75 -6.06 21.62 -2.75
CA HIS A 75 -7.20 21.06 -2.02
C HIS A 75 -7.11 19.54 -1.83
N CYS A 76 -6.55 18.82 -2.82
CA CYS A 76 -6.29 17.38 -2.70
C CYS A 76 -5.22 17.13 -1.63
N GLN A 77 -4.12 17.89 -1.65
CA GLN A 77 -3.04 17.72 -0.67
C GLN A 77 -3.50 17.94 0.77
N LYS A 78 -4.43 18.87 1.00
CA LYS A 78 -5.05 19.08 2.33
C LYS A 78 -5.98 17.96 2.76
N LEU A 79 -6.57 17.24 1.80
CA LEU A 79 -7.49 16.13 2.05
C LEU A 79 -6.74 14.83 2.41
N VAL A 80 -5.54 14.61 1.87
CA VAL A 80 -4.71 13.41 2.10
C VAL A 80 -4.74 12.88 3.56
N PRO A 81 -4.42 13.68 4.60
CA PRO A 81 -4.38 13.16 5.97
C PRO A 81 -5.76 12.74 6.49
N GLU A 82 -6.81 13.47 6.14
CA GLU A 82 -8.18 13.16 6.57
C GLU A 82 -8.73 11.94 5.81
N TYR A 83 -8.41 11.83 4.52
CA TYR A 83 -8.79 10.69 3.69
C TYR A 83 -8.12 9.39 4.16
N ALA A 84 -6.85 9.47 4.55
CA ALA A 84 -6.13 8.35 5.15
C ALA A 84 -6.75 7.89 6.48
N LYS A 85 -7.11 8.82 7.39
CA LYS A 85 -7.82 8.49 8.63
C LYS A 85 -9.16 7.82 8.36
N ALA A 86 -9.93 8.38 7.42
CA ALA A 86 -11.21 7.80 7.00
C ALA A 86 -11.02 6.38 6.45
N ALA A 87 -9.95 6.14 5.67
CA ALA A 87 -9.62 4.83 5.15
C ALA A 87 -9.37 3.81 6.26
N THR A 88 -8.53 4.15 7.25
CA THR A 88 -8.28 3.30 8.40
C THR A 88 -9.55 3.05 9.22
N ALA A 89 -10.36 4.08 9.47
CA ALA A 89 -11.60 3.95 10.24
C ALA A 89 -12.65 3.08 9.54
N LEU A 90 -12.86 3.27 8.23
CA LEU A 90 -13.84 2.51 7.45
C LEU A 90 -13.43 1.06 7.28
N LYS A 91 -12.14 0.78 7.06
CA LYS A 91 -11.62 -0.58 7.00
C LYS A 91 -11.75 -1.33 8.32
N ALA A 92 -11.61 -0.63 9.45
CA ALA A 92 -11.84 -1.21 10.78
C ALA A 92 -13.34 -1.48 11.06
N TYR A 93 -14.23 -0.72 10.44
CA TYR A 93 -15.68 -0.93 10.54
C TYR A 93 -16.18 -2.07 9.65
N ASP A 94 -15.74 -2.08 8.39
CA ASP A 94 -16.08 -3.10 7.39
C ASP A 94 -14.93 -3.22 6.39
N GLU A 95 -14.24 -4.36 6.43
CA GLU A 95 -13.09 -4.67 5.57
C GLU A 95 -13.46 -4.77 4.07
N THR A 96 -14.75 -4.87 3.74
CA THR A 96 -15.22 -4.96 2.36
C THR A 96 -15.33 -3.59 1.68
N ILE A 97 -15.26 -2.49 2.45
CA ILE A 97 -15.30 -1.12 1.92
C ILE A 97 -13.94 -0.79 1.33
N ILE A 98 -13.92 -0.45 0.03
CA ILE A 98 -12.71 0.03 -0.64
C ILE A 98 -12.62 1.54 -0.52
N ILE A 99 -11.49 2.04 -0.04
CA ILE A 99 -11.14 3.46 -0.10
C ILE A 99 -9.97 3.62 -1.04
N GLY A 100 -10.12 4.43 -2.08
CA GLY A 100 -9.14 4.51 -3.15
C GLY A 100 -8.96 5.90 -3.73
N LYS A 101 -7.82 6.12 -4.39
CA LYS A 101 -7.48 7.37 -5.06
C LYS A 101 -7.04 7.11 -6.49
N VAL A 102 -7.50 7.96 -7.39
CA VAL A 102 -7.20 7.94 -8.83
C VAL A 102 -6.50 9.25 -9.19
N ASP A 103 -5.28 9.15 -9.71
CA ASP A 103 -4.62 10.30 -10.34
C ASP A 103 -5.30 10.57 -11.69
N ALA A 104 -6.26 11.48 -11.68
CA ALA A 104 -7.06 11.83 -12.85
C ALA A 104 -6.26 12.56 -13.94
N THR A 105 -5.01 12.97 -13.65
CA THR A 105 -4.11 13.54 -14.65
C THR A 105 -3.42 12.46 -15.50
N LYS A 106 -3.36 11.22 -14.99
CA LYS A 106 -2.85 10.04 -15.70
C LYS A 106 -3.99 9.18 -16.23
N GLU A 107 -5.02 8.95 -15.42
CA GLU A 107 -6.17 8.10 -15.73
C GLU A 107 -7.31 8.93 -16.35
N THR A 108 -7.00 9.63 -17.47
CA THR A 108 -7.92 10.60 -18.08
C THR A 108 -9.21 9.97 -18.59
N ASP A 109 -9.14 8.76 -19.14
CA ASP A 109 -10.32 8.01 -19.60
C ASP A 109 -11.29 7.73 -18.45
N LEU A 110 -10.73 7.35 -17.30
CA LEU A 110 -11.51 7.01 -16.12
C LEU A 110 -12.15 8.29 -15.54
N ALA A 111 -11.39 9.38 -15.48
CA ALA A 111 -11.91 10.68 -15.08
C ALA A 111 -13.05 11.17 -15.98
N GLN A 112 -12.91 11.05 -17.31
CA GLN A 112 -13.94 11.42 -18.27
C GLN A 112 -15.20 10.55 -18.13
N LYS A 113 -15.01 9.23 -18.03
CA LYS A 113 -16.12 8.27 -17.86
C LYS A 113 -16.96 8.58 -16.62
N HIS A 114 -16.34 9.08 -15.56
CA HIS A 114 -17.00 9.44 -14.32
C HIS A 114 -17.33 10.94 -14.22
N GLU A 115 -17.24 11.69 -15.33
CA GLU A 115 -17.63 13.10 -15.41
C GLU A 115 -16.88 14.00 -14.40
N VAL A 116 -15.61 13.69 -14.14
CA VAL A 116 -14.76 14.48 -13.25
C VAL A 116 -14.37 15.78 -13.94
N SER A 117 -14.92 16.89 -13.44
CA SER A 117 -14.73 18.24 -13.99
C SER A 117 -13.87 19.17 -13.12
N GLY A 118 -13.48 18.72 -11.92
CA GLY A 118 -12.66 19.48 -10.98
C GLY A 118 -12.03 18.57 -9.93
N TYR A 119 -11.18 19.14 -9.08
CA TYR A 119 -10.45 18.38 -8.06
C TYR A 119 -10.53 18.99 -6.66
N PRO A 120 -10.57 18.15 -5.60
CA PRO A 120 -10.89 16.73 -5.67
C PRO A 120 -12.38 16.51 -5.93
N THR A 121 -12.68 15.45 -6.68
CA THR A 121 -14.04 14.90 -6.80
C THR A 121 -14.05 13.54 -6.14
N ILE A 122 -14.94 13.32 -5.18
CA ILE A 122 -15.05 12.05 -4.47
C ILE A 122 -16.37 11.40 -4.91
N LYS A 123 -16.32 10.13 -5.30
CA LYS A 123 -17.51 9.38 -5.72
C LYS A 123 -17.71 8.15 -4.86
N TRP A 124 -18.96 7.93 -4.49
CA TRP A 124 -19.41 6.73 -3.80
C TRP A 124 -19.95 5.74 -4.81
N PHE A 125 -19.44 4.52 -4.75
CA PHE A 125 -19.82 3.40 -5.59
C PHE A 125 -20.57 2.37 -4.77
N VAL A 126 -21.68 1.87 -5.32
CA VAL A 126 -22.45 0.75 -4.77
C VAL A 126 -22.56 -0.30 -5.86
N ASP A 127 -22.12 -1.52 -5.56
CA ASP A 127 -22.08 -2.64 -6.51
C ASP A 127 -21.40 -2.27 -7.85
N GLY A 128 -20.31 -1.49 -7.76
CA GLY A 128 -19.49 -1.08 -8.89
C GLY A 128 -20.01 0.11 -9.72
N GLU A 129 -21.20 0.62 -9.42
CA GLU A 129 -21.82 1.75 -10.12
C GLU A 129 -21.77 3.03 -9.27
N VAL A 130 -21.69 4.20 -9.93
CA VAL A 130 -21.69 5.48 -9.24
C VAL A 130 -23.06 5.71 -8.59
N ALA A 131 -23.10 5.73 -7.27
CA ALA A 131 -24.31 6.02 -6.52
C ALA A 131 -24.50 7.53 -6.31
N MET A 132 -23.42 8.24 -5.95
CA MET A 132 -23.47 9.70 -5.72
C MET A 132 -22.09 10.34 -5.69
N ASP A 133 -22.07 11.65 -5.98
CA ASP A 133 -20.93 12.52 -5.72
C ASP A 133 -20.94 12.95 -4.25
N TYR A 134 -19.83 12.74 -3.57
CA TYR A 134 -19.67 13.14 -2.17
C TYR A 134 -19.26 14.62 -2.09
N ASN A 135 -20.21 15.43 -1.63
CA ASN A 135 -20.05 16.87 -1.42
C ASN A 135 -20.08 17.27 0.07
N GLY A 136 -19.88 16.29 0.96
CA GLY A 136 -19.90 16.50 2.42
C GLY A 136 -18.60 17.09 2.98
N PRO A 137 -18.51 17.19 4.33
CA PRO A 137 -17.30 17.60 5.04
C PRO A 137 -16.09 16.72 4.67
N ARG A 138 -14.88 17.28 4.80
CA ARG A 138 -13.63 16.63 4.34
C ARG A 138 -12.66 16.38 5.49
N ASP A 139 -13.22 16.29 6.68
CA ASP A 139 -12.59 16.01 7.96
C ASP A 139 -13.08 14.65 8.46
N ALA A 140 -12.17 13.87 9.06
CA ALA A 140 -12.42 12.51 9.52
C ALA A 140 -12.08 12.33 11.01
#